data_AF-A0A7Y0G6A4-F1
#
_entry.id   AF-A0A7Y0G6A4-F1
#
_cell.length_a   1.000
_cell.length_b   1.000
_cell.length_c   1.000
_cell.angle_alpha   90.00
_cell.angle_beta   90.00
_cell.angle_gamma   90.00
#
_symmetry.space_group_name_H-M   'P 1'
#
loop_
_entity.id
_entity.type
_entity.pdbx_description
1 polymer ?
#
loop_
_entity_poly.entity_id
_entity_poly.type
_entity_poly.pdbx_seq_one_letter_code
_entity_poly.pdbx_strand_id
1 'polypeptide(L)'
;MTLQTLDARPQAQLPQGPFHQWTFPNGTEWTLFYRLSSSYLLRFPDLADFEVSRDGRKATAWPVPGVSPGTVEHLHLNQVLPLALSRQGRLVLHASAVVIDGKGVAFTGESGRGKSTLAASFATTGARFLTDDGLQLDWLDGQCRITPSHPSVRLWEDSQEALIPQAVDLVPAVEYTTKARLLAGDAMAFCDQLQPLRRVYFLGEGVAPSLVIEAVRPAEALMELVRNSFLLDIEEKQLLAWHFDEMVRLAELPIYYRLDYPRRYEDLPRVREAIIRHAIEEESKVT
;
A
#
# COMPACT_ATOMS: atom_id res chain seq x y z
N MET A 1 4.83 -9.83 12.26
CA MET A 1 5.52 -11.00 11.68
C MET A 1 7.01 -10.86 11.97
N THR A 2 7.70 -11.93 12.35
CA THR A 2 9.16 -11.92 12.53
C THR A 2 9.84 -12.34 11.23
N LEU A 3 10.82 -11.56 10.76
CA LEU A 3 11.65 -11.89 9.60
C LEU A 3 13.01 -12.43 10.05
N GLN A 4 13.45 -13.52 9.46
CA GLN A 4 14.84 -13.98 9.50
C GLN A 4 15.42 -13.96 8.09
N THR A 5 16.53 -13.26 7.88
CA THR A 5 17.26 -13.28 6.60
C THR A 5 18.43 -14.25 6.71
N LEU A 6 18.54 -15.17 5.76
CA LEU A 6 19.61 -16.15 5.66
C LEU A 6 20.58 -15.79 4.54
N ASP A 7 21.67 -16.56 4.42
CA ASP A 7 22.68 -16.36 3.38
C ASP A 7 22.08 -16.43 1.97
N ALA A 8 22.65 -15.62 1.09
CA ALA A 8 22.21 -15.56 -0.30
C ALA A 8 22.40 -16.90 -1.01
N ARG A 9 21.43 -17.28 -1.84
CA ARG A 9 21.49 -18.50 -2.66
C ARG A 9 20.79 -18.31 -4.00
N PRO A 10 21.20 -19.05 -5.05
CA PRO A 10 20.43 -19.12 -6.28
C PRO A 10 19.01 -19.66 -6.03
N GLN A 11 18.04 -19.17 -6.79
CA GLN A 11 16.66 -19.66 -6.74
C GLN A 11 16.55 -21.01 -7.45
N ALA A 12 16.41 -22.08 -6.68
CA ALA A 12 16.27 -23.44 -7.23
C ALA A 12 14.92 -23.61 -7.95
N GLN A 13 14.91 -24.45 -8.99
CA GLN A 13 13.67 -24.86 -9.64
C GLN A 13 12.80 -25.67 -8.67
N LEU A 14 11.51 -25.37 -8.63
CA LEU A 14 10.56 -26.08 -7.79
C LEU A 14 9.86 -27.17 -8.61
N PRO A 15 9.53 -28.32 -8.01
CA PRO A 15 8.93 -29.46 -8.72
C PRO A 15 7.50 -29.19 -9.18
N GLN A 16 6.83 -28.21 -8.56
CA GLN A 16 5.47 -27.80 -8.86
C GLN A 16 5.45 -26.37 -9.39
N GLY A 17 4.52 -26.08 -10.28
CA GLY A 17 4.25 -24.72 -10.74
C GLY A 17 3.68 -23.83 -9.62
N PRO A 18 3.74 -22.50 -9.79
CA PRO A 18 3.09 -21.58 -8.87
C PRO A 18 1.56 -21.77 -8.94
N PHE A 19 0.87 -21.64 -7.79
CA PHE A 19 -0.60 -21.66 -7.76
C PHE A 19 -1.20 -20.29 -8.11
N HIS A 20 -0.41 -19.23 -7.96
CA HIS A 20 -0.78 -17.87 -8.32
C HIS A 20 0.44 -17.09 -8.79
N GLN A 21 0.22 -16.06 -9.62
CA GLN A 21 1.28 -15.20 -10.13
C GLN A 21 0.80 -13.76 -10.27
N TRP A 22 1.69 -12.82 -9.93
CA TRP A 22 1.53 -11.41 -10.24
C TRP A 22 2.49 -11.04 -11.35
N THR A 23 1.98 -10.35 -12.36
CA THR A 23 2.73 -9.91 -13.53
C THR A 23 2.58 -8.41 -13.71
N PHE A 24 3.64 -7.77 -14.17
CA PHE A 24 3.56 -6.40 -14.67
C PHE A 24 2.75 -6.33 -15.97
N PRO A 25 2.26 -5.15 -16.38
CA PRO A 25 1.51 -4.99 -17.64
C PRO A 25 2.26 -5.44 -18.89
N ASN A 26 3.60 -5.45 -18.87
CA ASN A 26 4.45 -5.94 -19.95
C ASN A 26 4.61 -7.47 -19.97
N GLY A 27 3.95 -8.20 -19.07
CA GLY A 27 4.01 -9.65 -18.95
C GLY A 27 5.19 -10.17 -18.13
N THR A 28 6.08 -9.31 -17.63
CA THR A 28 7.18 -9.73 -16.75
C THR A 28 6.62 -10.24 -15.42
N GLU A 29 7.09 -11.40 -14.97
CA GLU A 29 6.73 -11.99 -13.69
C GLU A 29 7.27 -11.11 -12.55
N TRP A 30 6.38 -10.71 -11.64
CA TRP A 30 6.73 -9.92 -10.47
C TRP A 30 6.83 -10.78 -9.22
N THR A 31 5.83 -11.63 -8.98
CA THR A 31 5.80 -12.51 -7.80
C THR A 31 5.14 -13.83 -8.15
N LEU A 32 5.82 -14.92 -7.81
CA LEU A 32 5.33 -16.28 -7.99
C LEU A 32 5.00 -16.89 -6.63
N PHE A 33 3.82 -17.47 -6.51
CA PHE A 33 3.30 -17.98 -5.25
C PHE A 33 3.26 -19.50 -5.29
N TYR A 34 3.95 -20.14 -4.34
CA TYR A 34 3.94 -21.60 -4.21
C TYR A 34 3.42 -22.00 -2.84
N ARG A 35 2.67 -23.11 -2.81
CA ARG A 35 2.21 -23.71 -1.56
C ARG A 35 3.10 -24.90 -1.23
N LEU A 36 3.85 -24.81 -0.15
CA LEU A 36 4.63 -25.92 0.39
C LEU A 36 3.77 -26.71 1.38
N SER A 37 4.27 -27.85 1.87
CA SER A 37 3.53 -28.71 2.80
C SER A 37 3.16 -28.02 4.12
N SER A 38 3.99 -27.10 4.61
CA SER A 38 3.81 -26.41 5.89
C SER A 38 3.90 -24.88 5.83
N SER A 39 4.03 -24.31 4.63
CA SER A 39 4.34 -22.90 4.42
C SER A 39 3.96 -22.44 3.02
N TYR A 40 4.11 -21.15 2.77
CA TYR A 40 4.02 -20.53 1.45
C TYR A 40 5.40 -20.05 1.04
N LEU A 41 5.74 -20.16 -0.23
CA LEU A 41 6.94 -19.55 -0.78
C LEU A 41 6.52 -18.45 -1.76
N LEU A 42 6.97 -17.24 -1.49
CA LEU A 42 6.86 -16.09 -2.37
C LEU A 42 8.20 -15.87 -3.05
N ARG A 43 8.24 -16.09 -4.36
CA ARG A 43 9.44 -15.89 -5.17
C ARG A 43 9.33 -14.59 -5.94
N PHE A 44 10.29 -13.71 -5.73
CA PHE A 44 10.54 -12.55 -6.56
C PHE A 44 11.69 -12.91 -7.49
N PRO A 45 11.44 -13.16 -8.79
CA PRO A 45 12.46 -13.62 -9.73
C PRO A 45 13.70 -12.72 -9.69
N ASP A 46 14.89 -13.34 -9.64
CA ASP A 46 16.21 -12.69 -9.61
C ASP A 46 16.48 -11.80 -8.37
N LEU A 47 15.55 -11.74 -7.40
CA LEU A 47 15.66 -10.89 -6.22
C LEU A 47 15.76 -11.70 -4.91
N ALA A 48 14.70 -12.41 -4.54
CA ALA A 48 14.66 -13.15 -3.28
C ALA A 48 13.52 -14.17 -3.22
N ASP A 49 13.73 -15.21 -2.42
CA ASP A 49 12.67 -16.13 -1.97
C ASP A 49 12.29 -15.79 -0.53
N PHE A 50 10.98 -15.72 -0.24
CA PHE A 50 10.44 -15.59 1.10
C PHE A 50 9.55 -16.77 1.44
N GLU A 51 9.93 -17.55 2.43
CA GLU A 51 9.07 -18.60 2.98
C GLU A 51 8.28 -18.05 4.16
N VAL A 52 6.96 -18.01 4.04
CA VAL A 52 6.01 -17.53 5.04
C VAL A 52 5.34 -18.72 5.71
N SER A 53 5.35 -18.77 7.05
CA SER A 53 4.68 -19.82 7.81
C SER A 53 3.18 -19.87 7.51
N ARG A 54 2.54 -21.03 7.69
CA ARG A 54 1.12 -21.21 7.38
C ARG A 54 0.18 -20.25 8.13
N ASP A 55 0.58 -19.79 9.31
CA ASP A 55 -0.14 -18.80 10.12
C ASP A 55 0.22 -17.34 9.80
N GLY A 56 1.13 -17.10 8.85
CA GLY A 56 1.60 -15.77 8.45
C GLY A 56 2.47 -15.05 9.49
N ARG A 57 2.86 -15.71 10.60
CA ARG A 57 3.54 -15.02 11.71
C ARG A 57 5.06 -14.97 11.59
N LYS A 58 5.66 -15.84 10.77
CA LYS A 58 7.10 -15.93 10.55
C LYS A 58 7.40 -15.91 9.06
N ALA A 59 8.49 -15.24 8.69
CA ALA A 59 9.04 -15.27 7.35
C ALA A 59 10.54 -15.55 7.40
N THR A 60 11.03 -16.37 6.48
CA THR A 60 12.45 -16.56 6.22
C THR A 60 12.78 -16.08 4.82
N ALA A 61 13.80 -15.24 4.67
CA ALA A 61 14.23 -14.70 3.38
C ALA A 61 15.56 -15.30 2.94
N TRP A 62 15.66 -15.61 1.65
CA TRP A 62 16.88 -15.96 0.96
C TRP A 62 17.08 -15.03 -0.24
N PRO A 63 17.96 -14.03 -0.15
CA PRO A 63 18.29 -13.19 -1.30
C PRO A 63 19.03 -13.98 -2.38
N VAL A 64 18.91 -13.52 -3.63
CA VAL A 64 19.81 -13.93 -4.72
C VAL A 64 21.19 -13.27 -4.50
N PRO A 65 22.32 -13.93 -4.84
CA PRO A 65 23.63 -13.32 -4.70
C PRO A 65 23.74 -11.98 -5.41
N GLY A 66 24.24 -10.95 -4.70
CA GLY A 66 24.38 -9.59 -5.22
C GLY A 66 23.23 -8.65 -4.88
N VAL A 67 22.10 -9.16 -4.38
CA VAL A 67 20.95 -8.34 -3.99
C VAL A 67 21.20 -7.63 -2.66
N SER A 68 20.96 -6.32 -2.62
CA SER A 68 21.20 -5.52 -1.44
C SER A 68 20.26 -5.89 -0.25
N PRO A 69 20.71 -5.76 1.00
CA PRO A 69 19.83 -5.91 2.16
C PRO A 69 18.62 -4.97 2.15
N GLY A 70 18.77 -3.75 1.60
CA GLY A 70 17.67 -2.79 1.44
C GLY A 70 16.60 -3.28 0.47
N THR A 71 16.98 -4.04 -0.57
CA THR A 71 16.05 -4.72 -1.47
C THR A 71 15.22 -5.78 -0.74
N VAL A 72 15.86 -6.61 0.07
CA VAL A 72 15.17 -7.64 0.86
C VAL A 72 14.22 -7.01 1.88
N GLU A 73 14.67 -5.99 2.60
CA GLU A 73 13.84 -5.26 3.55
C GLU A 73 12.63 -4.62 2.85
N HIS A 74 12.83 -4.03 1.66
CA HIS A 74 11.73 -3.48 0.87
C HIS A 74 10.69 -4.54 0.53
N LEU A 75 11.10 -5.64 -0.09
CA LEU A 75 10.21 -6.72 -0.49
C LEU A 75 9.44 -7.25 0.72
N HIS A 76 10.14 -7.42 1.86
CA HIS A 76 9.50 -7.81 3.10
C HIS A 76 8.39 -6.85 3.52
N LEU A 77 8.71 -5.56 3.68
CA LEU A 77 7.77 -4.59 4.25
C LEU A 77 6.58 -4.28 3.35
N ASN A 78 6.78 -4.26 2.02
CA ASN A 78 5.80 -3.71 1.08
C ASN A 78 5.06 -4.79 0.29
N GLN A 79 5.57 -6.02 0.26
CA GLN A 79 4.96 -7.12 -0.49
C GLN A 79 4.61 -8.27 0.45
N VAL A 80 5.59 -8.81 1.18
CA VAL A 80 5.43 -10.02 1.99
C VAL A 80 4.61 -9.78 3.25
N LEU A 81 4.86 -8.70 3.98
CA LEU A 81 4.17 -8.37 5.22
C LEU A 81 2.66 -8.15 5.01
N PRO A 82 2.21 -7.34 4.04
CA PRO A 82 0.78 -7.21 3.72
C PRO A 82 0.09 -8.55 3.42
N LEU A 83 0.74 -9.42 2.64
CA LEU A 83 0.23 -10.76 2.32
C LEU A 83 0.19 -11.68 3.56
N ALA A 84 1.21 -11.62 4.40
CA ALA A 84 1.25 -12.38 5.64
C ALA A 84 0.21 -11.90 6.66
N LEU A 85 -0.09 -10.60 6.69
CA LEU A 85 -1.17 -10.02 7.49
C LEU A 85 -2.54 -10.47 6.99
N SER A 86 -2.77 -10.51 5.68
CA SER A 86 -4.04 -11.04 5.16
C SER A 86 -4.24 -12.51 5.52
N ARG A 87 -3.16 -13.31 5.53
CA ARG A 87 -3.20 -14.70 6.02
C ARG A 87 -3.59 -14.83 7.51
N GLN A 88 -3.33 -13.78 8.30
CA GLN A 88 -3.70 -13.70 9.71
C GLN A 88 -5.13 -13.21 9.94
N GLY A 89 -5.94 -13.03 8.89
CA GLY A 89 -7.28 -12.45 9.01
C GLY A 89 -7.24 -10.96 9.30
N ARG A 90 -6.34 -10.23 8.63
CA ARG A 90 -6.30 -8.76 8.66
C ARG A 90 -6.70 -8.19 7.31
N LEU A 91 -7.42 -7.08 7.32
CA LEU A 91 -7.80 -6.38 6.11
C LEU A 91 -6.65 -5.45 5.69
N VAL A 92 -6.05 -5.70 4.53
CA VAL A 92 -4.92 -4.90 4.03
C VAL A 92 -5.16 -4.47 2.59
N LEU A 93 -5.07 -3.16 2.35
CA LEU A 93 -5.24 -2.53 1.04
C LEU A 93 -3.91 -2.00 0.50
N HIS A 94 -3.76 -2.03 -0.81
CA HIS A 94 -2.68 -1.39 -1.54
C HIS A 94 -2.94 0.12 -1.67
N ALA A 95 -2.67 0.84 -0.58
CA ALA A 95 -3.00 2.26 -0.44
C ALA A 95 -1.95 3.00 0.40
N SER A 96 -1.86 4.31 0.18
CA SER A 96 -1.08 5.23 1.01
C SER A 96 -2.05 6.04 1.87
N ALA A 97 -1.66 6.48 3.06
CA ALA A 97 -2.53 7.29 3.90
C ALA A 97 -1.81 8.38 4.68
N VAL A 98 -2.55 9.46 4.95
CA VAL A 98 -2.11 10.63 5.71
C VAL A 98 -3.13 11.02 6.76
N VAL A 99 -2.71 11.85 7.71
CA VAL A 99 -3.55 12.41 8.77
C VAL A 99 -3.96 13.82 8.38
N ILE A 100 -5.27 14.06 8.34
CA ILE A 100 -5.90 15.36 8.16
C ILE A 100 -6.89 15.55 9.31
N ASP A 101 -6.73 16.62 10.10
CA ASP A 101 -7.59 16.94 11.24
C ASP A 101 -7.78 15.75 12.21
N GLY A 102 -6.66 15.08 12.55
CA GLY A 102 -6.68 13.93 13.46
C GLY A 102 -7.41 12.69 12.91
N LYS A 103 -7.62 12.59 11.61
CA LYS A 103 -8.26 11.45 10.96
C LYS A 103 -7.48 10.98 9.74
N GLY A 104 -7.54 9.68 9.46
CA GLY A 104 -6.88 9.03 8.35
C GLY A 104 -7.60 9.26 7.02
N VAL A 105 -6.86 9.71 6.02
CA VAL A 105 -7.30 9.84 4.62
C VAL A 105 -6.43 8.95 3.76
N ALA A 106 -7.06 8.05 3.01
CA ALA A 106 -6.38 7.06 2.19
C ALA A 106 -6.46 7.38 0.69
N PHE A 107 -5.41 7.05 -0.04
CA PHE A 107 -5.28 7.14 -1.49
C PHE A 107 -5.02 5.75 -2.05
N THR A 108 -5.88 5.29 -2.94
CA THR A 108 -5.86 3.94 -3.53
C THR A 108 -6.06 4.03 -5.04
N GLY A 109 -5.66 2.99 -5.77
CA GLY A 109 -5.66 2.97 -7.23
C GLY A 109 -4.46 2.20 -7.77
N GLU A 110 -4.41 2.03 -9.09
CA GLU A 110 -3.37 1.25 -9.76
C GLU A 110 -1.95 1.77 -9.46
N SER A 111 -0.95 0.90 -9.65
CA SER A 111 0.45 1.31 -9.56
C SER A 111 0.73 2.45 -10.53
N GLY A 112 1.54 3.44 -10.11
CA GLY A 112 1.84 4.62 -10.92
C GLY A 112 0.78 5.73 -10.90
N ARG A 113 -0.40 5.54 -10.32
CA ARG A 113 -1.46 6.58 -10.26
C ARG A 113 -1.19 7.73 -9.28
N GLY A 114 -0.05 7.73 -8.58
CA GLY A 114 0.39 8.85 -7.73
C GLY A 114 0.01 8.77 -6.24
N LYS A 115 -0.35 7.59 -5.71
CA LYS A 115 -0.69 7.40 -4.29
C LYS A 115 0.42 7.88 -3.35
N SER A 116 1.63 7.35 -3.55
CA SER A 116 2.82 7.71 -2.77
C SER A 116 3.21 9.17 -3.00
N THR A 117 3.07 9.68 -4.23
CA THR A 117 3.29 11.09 -4.58
C THR A 117 2.36 12.02 -3.80
N LEU A 118 1.06 11.70 -3.70
CA LEU A 118 0.13 12.46 -2.88
C LEU A 118 0.48 12.37 -1.40
N ALA A 119 0.72 11.17 -0.88
CA ALA A 119 1.08 10.99 0.53
C ALA A 119 2.34 11.78 0.91
N ALA A 120 3.38 11.73 0.07
CA ALA A 120 4.61 12.51 0.27
C ALA A 120 4.35 14.02 0.18
N SER A 121 3.59 14.47 -0.81
CA SER A 121 3.22 15.88 -1.00
C SER A 121 2.49 16.47 0.23
N PHE A 122 1.68 15.67 0.91
CA PHE A 122 1.09 16.02 2.20
C PHE A 122 2.13 16.03 3.33
N ALA A 123 2.97 14.99 3.41
CA ALA A 123 3.96 14.86 4.46
C ALA A 123 5.02 15.98 4.44
N THR A 124 5.48 16.39 3.25
CA THR A 124 6.46 17.48 3.07
C THR A 124 5.85 18.86 3.30
N THR A 125 4.53 18.95 3.50
CA THR A 125 3.82 20.20 3.80
C THR A 125 3.17 20.22 5.18
N GLY A 126 3.69 19.39 6.09
CA GLY A 126 3.37 19.42 7.52
C GLY A 126 2.27 18.45 7.97
N ALA A 127 1.62 17.72 7.05
CA ALA A 127 0.77 16.60 7.44
C ALA A 127 1.64 15.42 7.90
N ARG A 128 1.03 14.46 8.62
CA ARG A 128 1.70 13.21 8.98
C ARG A 128 1.26 12.09 8.05
N PHE A 129 2.16 11.24 7.58
CA PHE A 129 1.78 10.02 6.87
C PHE A 129 1.63 8.84 7.84
N LEU A 130 0.80 7.87 7.48
CA LEU A 130 0.51 6.65 8.26
C LEU A 130 1.13 5.41 7.63
N THR A 131 1.11 5.34 6.31
CA THR A 131 1.56 4.17 5.55
C THR A 131 1.71 4.53 4.07
N ASP A 132 2.56 3.77 3.39
CA ASP A 132 2.67 3.70 1.94
C ASP A 132 2.67 2.21 1.53
N ASP A 133 2.01 1.89 0.41
CA ASP A 133 1.79 0.53 -0.16
C ASP A 133 0.96 -0.48 0.66
N GLY A 134 1.02 -0.50 2.00
CA GLY A 134 0.32 -1.48 2.84
C GLY A 134 -0.56 -0.84 3.91
N LEU A 135 -1.83 -0.59 3.61
CA LEU A 135 -2.79 0.01 4.52
C LEU A 135 -3.59 -1.05 5.25
N GLN A 136 -3.23 -1.32 6.50
CA GLN A 136 -3.99 -2.21 7.38
C GLN A 136 -5.18 -1.47 7.99
N LEU A 137 -6.35 -2.11 7.94
CA LEU A 137 -7.59 -1.64 8.53
C LEU A 137 -8.04 -2.59 9.64
N ASP A 138 -8.49 -2.02 10.75
CA ASP A 138 -9.04 -2.75 11.89
C ASP A 138 -10.33 -2.09 12.36
N TRP A 139 -11.32 -2.89 12.74
CA TRP A 139 -12.54 -2.41 13.40
C TRP A 139 -12.35 -2.42 14.91
N LEU A 140 -12.41 -1.24 15.51
CA LEU A 140 -12.31 -1.05 16.96
C LEU A 140 -13.50 -0.21 17.42
N ASP A 141 -14.27 -0.73 18.39
CA ASP A 141 -15.46 -0.08 18.94
C ASP A 141 -16.47 0.38 17.87
N GLY A 142 -16.63 -0.44 16.82
CA GLY A 142 -17.54 -0.15 15.69
C GLY A 142 -16.98 0.85 14.66
N GLN A 143 -15.78 1.38 14.86
CA GLN A 143 -15.14 2.32 13.95
C GLN A 143 -13.98 1.67 13.19
N CYS A 144 -13.93 1.87 11.87
CA CYS A 144 -12.81 1.44 11.05
C CYS A 144 -11.61 2.38 11.27
N ARG A 145 -10.44 1.82 11.55
CA ARG A 145 -9.21 2.54 11.86
C ARG A 145 -8.06 2.06 10.99
N ILE A 146 -7.16 2.98 10.67
CA ILE A 146 -5.90 2.72 9.97
C ILE A 146 -4.83 2.40 11.02
N THR A 147 -4.17 1.26 10.83
CA THR A 147 -2.97 0.89 11.59
C THR A 147 -1.73 1.38 10.85
N PRO A 148 -0.89 2.25 11.46
CA PRO A 148 0.36 2.68 10.85
C PRO A 148 1.27 1.50 10.55
N SER A 149 1.97 1.54 9.41
CA SER A 149 2.81 0.42 8.96
C SER A 149 4.29 0.63 9.30
N HIS A 150 5.01 1.36 8.45
CA HIS A 150 6.43 1.63 8.56
C HIS A 150 6.69 3.10 8.22
N PRO A 151 7.65 3.75 8.90
CA PRO A 151 7.92 5.16 8.75
C PRO A 151 8.74 5.46 7.48
N SER A 152 8.26 5.03 6.31
CA SER A 152 8.87 5.41 5.04
C SER A 152 7.86 5.53 3.90
N VAL A 153 8.14 6.40 2.93
CA VAL A 153 7.36 6.61 1.69
C VAL A 153 8.28 6.41 0.48
N ARG A 154 7.74 5.92 -0.64
CA ARG A 154 8.49 5.68 -1.88
C ARG A 154 8.09 6.65 -2.96
N LEU A 155 9.06 7.35 -3.53
CA LEU A 155 8.82 8.28 -4.63
C LEU A 155 9.74 7.95 -5.79
N TRP A 156 9.21 8.06 -7.00
CA TRP A 156 10.04 8.10 -8.21
C TRP A 156 10.98 9.31 -8.15
N GLU A 157 12.12 9.22 -8.84
CA GLU A 157 13.15 10.27 -8.85
C GLU A 157 12.57 11.65 -9.22
N ASP A 158 11.71 11.72 -10.23
CA ASP A 158 11.01 12.95 -10.64
C ASP A 158 10.06 13.49 -9.56
N SER A 159 9.34 12.61 -8.85
CA SER A 159 8.51 12.98 -7.71
C SER A 159 9.34 13.46 -6.53
N GLN A 160 10.54 12.92 -6.31
CA GLN A 160 11.44 13.40 -5.28
C GLN A 160 11.96 14.80 -5.59
N GLU A 161 12.50 15.01 -6.80
CA GLU A 161 13.01 16.31 -7.23
C GLU A 161 11.95 17.41 -7.11
N ALA A 162 10.69 17.08 -7.42
CA ALA A 162 9.59 18.03 -7.35
C ALA A 162 9.07 18.32 -5.93
N LEU A 163 9.16 17.35 -5.00
CA LEU A 163 8.49 17.42 -3.69
C LEU A 163 9.41 17.64 -2.50
N ILE A 164 10.72 17.43 -2.68
CA ILE A 164 11.66 17.29 -1.57
C ILE A 164 12.80 18.30 -1.73
N PRO A 165 12.95 19.26 -0.80
CA PRO A 165 14.14 20.09 -0.73
C PRO A 165 15.38 19.22 -0.48
N GLN A 166 16.55 19.59 -1.04
CA GLN A 166 17.82 18.82 -1.03
C GLN A 166 18.37 18.34 0.34
N ALA A 167 17.68 18.61 1.46
CA ALA A 167 18.13 18.39 2.84
C ALA A 167 17.45 17.22 3.58
N VAL A 168 16.82 16.28 2.87
CA VAL A 168 16.22 15.08 3.50
C VAL A 168 17.20 13.92 3.47
N ASP A 169 17.29 13.15 4.56
CA ASP A 169 18.08 11.92 4.61
C ASP A 169 17.51 10.90 3.60
N LEU A 170 18.15 10.82 2.43
CA LEU A 170 17.78 9.90 1.36
C LEU A 170 18.41 8.53 1.62
N VAL A 171 17.61 7.46 1.54
CA VAL A 171 18.13 6.11 1.36
C VAL A 171 18.10 5.79 -0.14
N PRO A 172 19.19 5.23 -0.72
CA PRO A 172 19.25 4.94 -2.15
C PRO A 172 18.05 4.11 -2.64
N ALA A 173 17.68 4.32 -3.91
CA ALA A 173 16.67 3.52 -4.60
C ALA A 173 17.03 2.02 -4.57
N VAL A 174 16.00 1.18 -4.64
CA VAL A 174 16.15 -0.28 -4.57
C VAL A 174 16.45 -0.84 -5.96
N GLU A 175 17.23 -1.90 -6.09
CA GLU A 175 17.82 -2.36 -7.38
C GLU A 175 16.82 -2.58 -8.54
N TYR A 176 15.55 -2.84 -8.27
CA TYR A 176 14.51 -3.06 -9.28
C TYR A 176 13.59 -1.85 -9.53
N THR A 177 13.77 -0.74 -8.80
CA THR A 177 12.95 0.47 -8.98
C THR A 177 13.79 1.72 -8.77
N THR A 178 13.67 2.69 -9.66
CA THR A 178 14.28 4.02 -9.47
C THR A 178 13.56 4.85 -8.40
N LYS A 179 12.53 4.29 -7.74
CA LYS A 179 11.92 4.96 -6.59
C LYS A 179 12.88 4.98 -5.41
N ALA A 180 13.27 6.16 -4.99
CA ALA A 180 14.03 6.32 -3.76
C ALA A 180 13.11 6.32 -2.54
N ARG A 181 13.65 5.77 -1.45
CA ARG A 181 12.93 5.56 -0.19
C ARG A 181 13.24 6.71 0.74
N LEU A 182 12.18 7.33 1.24
CA LEU A 182 12.25 8.47 2.14
C LEU A 182 11.85 7.99 3.52
N LEU A 183 12.77 8.10 4.46
CA LEU A 183 12.48 7.78 5.86
C LEU A 183 11.76 8.95 6.51
N ALA A 184 10.91 8.65 7.49
CA ALA A 184 10.37 9.68 8.36
C ALA A 184 11.52 10.40 9.07
N GLY A 185 11.35 11.71 9.25
CA GLY A 185 12.34 12.60 9.86
C GLY A 185 11.82 14.03 9.88
N ASP A 186 12.71 14.99 10.08
CA ASP A 186 12.34 16.41 10.22
C ASP A 186 11.55 16.96 9.03
N ALA A 187 11.79 16.42 7.83
CA ALA A 187 11.11 16.83 6.60
C ALA A 187 9.80 16.07 6.31
N MET A 188 9.58 14.91 6.93
CA MET A 188 8.41 14.06 6.71
C MET A 188 7.98 13.41 8.03
N ALA A 189 6.95 13.96 8.65
CA ALA A 189 6.47 13.45 9.92
C ALA A 189 5.64 12.17 9.75
N PHE A 190 5.91 11.16 10.58
CA PHE A 190 5.14 9.92 10.66
C PHE A 190 4.15 9.96 11.82
N CYS A 191 2.97 9.38 11.64
CA CYS A 191 2.02 9.13 12.71
C CYS A 191 2.08 7.66 13.13
N ASP A 192 2.56 7.41 14.35
CA ASP A 192 2.66 6.06 14.94
C ASP A 192 1.40 5.63 15.71
N GLN A 193 0.38 6.47 15.74
CA GLN A 193 -0.90 6.21 16.40
C GLN A 193 -1.98 5.75 15.42
N LEU A 194 -2.87 4.86 15.88
CA LEU A 194 -4.07 4.46 15.15
C LEU A 194 -4.95 5.68 14.85
N GLN A 195 -5.46 5.78 13.63
CA GLN A 195 -6.33 6.88 13.23
C GLN A 195 -7.65 6.38 12.66
N PRO A 196 -8.81 7.01 12.99
CA PRO A 196 -10.07 6.74 12.31
C PRO A 196 -9.96 6.91 10.80
N LEU A 197 -10.47 5.96 10.03
CA LEU A 197 -10.57 6.13 8.57
C LEU A 197 -11.72 7.10 8.25
N ARG A 198 -11.41 8.20 7.55
CA ARG A 198 -12.36 9.28 7.26
C ARG A 198 -12.76 9.35 5.79
N ARG A 199 -11.80 9.20 4.87
CA ARG A 199 -12.03 9.22 3.42
C ARG A 199 -11.10 8.25 2.72
N VAL A 200 -11.59 7.69 1.62
CA VAL A 200 -10.81 6.87 0.68
C VAL A 200 -11.00 7.48 -0.70
N TYR A 201 -9.91 7.90 -1.32
CA TYR A 201 -9.89 8.43 -2.68
C TYR A 201 -9.33 7.39 -3.65
N PHE A 202 -10.16 6.96 -4.61
CA PHE A 202 -9.73 6.18 -5.76
C PHE A 202 -9.15 7.12 -6.82
N LEU A 203 -7.85 6.98 -7.10
CA LEU A 203 -7.14 7.85 -8.04
C LEU A 203 -7.46 7.47 -9.48
N GLY A 204 -7.99 8.43 -10.22
CA GLY A 204 -8.31 8.31 -11.65
C GLY A 204 -7.07 8.30 -12.54
N GLU A 205 -7.29 8.38 -13.85
CA GLU A 205 -6.22 8.20 -14.83
C GLU A 205 -5.33 9.42 -15.05
N GLY A 206 -5.76 10.59 -14.58
CA GLY A 206 -5.10 11.87 -14.85
C GLY A 206 -5.60 12.56 -16.11
N VAL A 207 -6.73 12.09 -16.68
CA VAL A 207 -7.27 12.56 -17.96
C VAL A 207 -8.30 13.67 -17.78
N ALA A 208 -8.82 13.84 -16.56
CA ALA A 208 -9.71 14.96 -16.26
C ALA A 208 -9.01 16.30 -16.56
N PRO A 209 -9.68 17.24 -17.26
CA PRO A 209 -9.09 18.53 -17.62
C PRO A 209 -8.88 19.45 -16.41
N SER A 210 -9.52 19.13 -15.27
CA SER A 210 -9.43 19.83 -14.00
C SER A 210 -9.60 18.85 -12.84
N LEU A 211 -9.33 19.31 -11.62
CA LEU A 211 -9.57 18.52 -10.42
C LEU A 211 -11.06 18.23 -10.25
N VAL A 212 -11.38 16.94 -10.08
CA VAL A 212 -12.73 16.43 -9.86
C VAL A 212 -12.70 15.47 -8.66
N ILE A 213 -13.69 15.64 -7.77
CA ILE A 213 -13.97 14.73 -6.65
C ILE A 213 -15.43 14.30 -6.77
N GLU A 214 -15.67 13.00 -6.94
CA GLU A 214 -17.02 12.45 -7.14
C GLU A 214 -17.30 11.33 -6.14
N ALA A 215 -18.50 11.32 -5.54
CA ALA A 215 -18.91 10.22 -4.67
C ALA A 215 -18.98 8.90 -5.45
N VAL A 216 -18.54 7.82 -4.81
CA VAL A 216 -18.51 6.48 -5.40
C VAL A 216 -19.58 5.62 -4.75
N ARG A 217 -20.36 4.91 -5.57
CA ARG A 217 -21.44 4.04 -5.07
C ARG A 217 -20.84 2.83 -4.34
N PRO A 218 -21.52 2.27 -3.32
CA PRO A 218 -20.99 1.15 -2.54
C PRO A 218 -20.54 -0.05 -3.39
N ALA A 219 -21.29 -0.41 -4.43
CA ALA A 219 -20.90 -1.51 -5.32
C ALA A 219 -19.62 -1.23 -6.11
N GLU A 220 -19.41 0.01 -6.56
CA GLU A 220 -18.17 0.42 -7.23
C GLU A 220 -17.00 0.46 -6.23
N ALA A 221 -17.25 0.97 -5.01
CA ALA A 221 -16.25 0.98 -3.94
C ALA A 221 -15.81 -0.46 -3.59
N LEU A 222 -16.75 -1.41 -3.47
CA LEU A 222 -16.43 -2.81 -3.22
C LEU A 222 -15.51 -3.39 -4.30
N MET A 223 -15.80 -3.14 -5.58
CA MET A 223 -14.96 -3.61 -6.69
C MET A 223 -13.54 -3.05 -6.60
N GLU A 224 -13.41 -1.75 -6.32
CA GLU A 224 -12.10 -1.11 -6.17
C GLU A 224 -11.34 -1.60 -4.93
N LEU A 225 -12.04 -1.82 -3.81
CA LEU A 225 -11.45 -2.37 -2.59
C LEU A 225 -10.92 -3.78 -2.81
N VAL A 226 -11.70 -4.65 -3.47
CA VAL A 226 -11.28 -6.02 -3.82
C VAL A 226 -10.06 -5.99 -4.73
N ARG A 227 -10.07 -5.16 -5.77
CA ARG A 227 -8.94 -5.01 -6.72
C ARG A 227 -7.65 -4.58 -6.04
N ASN A 228 -7.76 -3.71 -5.04
CA ASN A 228 -6.62 -3.17 -4.32
C ASN A 228 -6.38 -3.89 -2.99
N SER A 229 -6.83 -5.15 -2.83
CA SER A 229 -6.63 -5.91 -1.59
C SER A 229 -5.47 -6.89 -1.68
N PHE A 230 -4.74 -7.06 -0.58
CA PHE A 230 -3.73 -8.11 -0.47
C PHE A 230 -4.38 -9.43 -0.04
N LEU A 231 -4.19 -10.48 -0.84
CA LEU A 231 -4.66 -11.84 -0.55
C LEU A 231 -3.56 -12.84 -0.88
N LEU A 232 -3.05 -13.53 0.15
CA LEU A 232 -1.98 -14.52 -0.02
C LEU A 232 -2.49 -15.85 -0.59
N ASP A 233 -3.57 -16.38 -0.03
CA ASP A 233 -4.11 -17.69 -0.41
C ASP A 233 -5.54 -17.54 -0.93
N ILE A 234 -5.66 -17.47 -2.25
CA ILE A 234 -6.93 -17.34 -2.97
C ILE A 234 -7.72 -18.65 -3.07
N GLU A 235 -7.28 -19.72 -2.42
CA GLU A 235 -8.03 -21.00 -2.38
C GLU A 235 -8.54 -21.33 -0.98
N GLU A 236 -8.13 -20.58 0.05
CA GLU A 236 -8.62 -20.75 1.42
C GLU A 236 -10.03 -20.14 1.58
N LYS A 237 -11.04 -20.95 1.29
CA LYS A 237 -12.45 -20.53 1.25
C LYS A 237 -12.94 -19.77 2.48
N GLN A 238 -12.56 -20.18 3.69
CA GLN A 238 -13.02 -19.55 4.92
C GLN A 238 -12.44 -18.14 5.09
N LEU A 239 -11.15 -17.97 4.80
CA LEU A 239 -10.49 -16.67 4.87
C LEU A 239 -11.01 -15.72 3.78
N LEU A 240 -11.24 -16.25 2.57
CA LEU A 240 -11.85 -15.47 1.49
C LEU A 240 -13.27 -15.00 1.80
N ALA A 241 -14.10 -15.86 2.39
CA ALA A 241 -15.45 -15.49 2.81
C ALA A 241 -15.40 -14.37 3.86
N TRP A 242 -14.57 -14.53 4.90
CA TRP A 242 -14.36 -13.49 5.91
C TRP A 242 -13.86 -12.17 5.30
N HIS A 243 -12.87 -12.22 4.40
CA HIS A 243 -12.32 -11.04 3.74
C HIS A 243 -13.37 -10.32 2.88
N PHE A 244 -14.20 -11.09 2.18
CA PHE A 244 -15.29 -10.54 1.39
C PHE A 244 -16.33 -9.84 2.26
N ASP A 245 -16.75 -10.46 3.37
CA ASP A 245 -17.70 -9.87 4.32
C ASP A 245 -17.16 -8.55 4.91
N GLU A 246 -15.88 -8.51 5.27
CA GLU A 246 -15.21 -7.30 5.75
C GLU A 246 -15.15 -6.20 4.67
N MET A 247 -14.90 -6.57 3.41
CA MET A 247 -14.91 -5.61 2.30
C MET A 247 -16.31 -5.06 2.02
N VAL A 248 -17.35 -5.88 2.13
CA VAL A 248 -18.75 -5.43 2.00
C VAL A 248 -19.06 -4.43 3.11
N ARG A 249 -18.79 -4.79 4.36
CA ARG A 249 -18.98 -3.89 5.53
C ARG A 249 -18.21 -2.58 5.37
N LEU A 250 -16.99 -2.63 4.85
CA LEU A 250 -16.17 -1.47 4.59
C LEU A 250 -16.78 -0.61 3.46
N ALA A 251 -17.23 -1.21 2.35
CA ALA A 251 -17.81 -0.52 1.19
C ALA A 251 -19.13 0.19 1.47
N GLU A 252 -19.86 -0.20 2.52
CA GLU A 252 -21.09 0.46 2.97
C GLU A 252 -20.84 1.83 3.62
N LEU A 253 -19.60 2.12 4.04
CA LEU A 253 -19.26 3.43 4.60
C LEU A 253 -19.37 4.52 3.53
N PRO A 254 -20.01 5.68 3.78
CA PRO A 254 -20.15 6.77 2.82
C PRO A 254 -18.87 7.63 2.71
N ILE A 255 -17.72 6.98 2.55
CA ILE A 255 -16.39 7.63 2.64
C ILE A 255 -15.59 7.55 1.34
N TYR A 256 -16.17 7.02 0.27
CA TYR A 256 -15.49 6.71 -0.99
C TYR A 256 -15.73 7.77 -2.05
N TYR A 257 -14.63 8.21 -2.65
CA TYR A 257 -14.65 9.23 -3.68
C TYR A 257 -13.65 8.90 -4.78
N ARG A 258 -13.98 9.25 -6.02
CA ARG A 258 -13.04 9.23 -7.14
C ARG A 258 -12.36 10.59 -7.19
N LEU A 259 -11.04 10.61 -7.26
CA LEU A 259 -10.22 11.80 -7.40
C LEU A 259 -9.47 11.74 -8.72
N ASP A 260 -9.76 12.66 -9.64
CA ASP A 260 -9.00 12.80 -10.88
C ASP A 260 -8.55 14.24 -11.12
N TYR A 261 -7.36 14.42 -11.69
CA TYR A 261 -6.74 15.71 -11.95
C TYR A 261 -5.54 15.58 -12.91
N PRO A 262 -5.20 16.63 -13.70
CA PRO A 262 -4.02 16.61 -14.55
C PRO A 262 -2.74 16.28 -13.75
N ARG A 263 -1.94 15.31 -14.21
CA ARG A 263 -0.75 14.82 -13.48
C ARG A 263 0.44 15.77 -13.62
N ARG A 264 0.33 16.95 -12.99
CA ARG A 264 1.38 17.98 -12.96
C ARG A 264 1.72 18.33 -11.51
N TYR A 265 3.01 18.40 -11.18
CA TYR A 265 3.46 18.69 -9.81
C TYR A 265 2.99 20.07 -9.32
N GLU A 266 2.90 21.06 -10.21
CA GLU A 266 2.37 22.41 -9.92
C GLU A 266 0.91 22.42 -9.44
N ASP A 267 0.12 21.39 -9.77
CA ASP A 267 -1.28 21.30 -9.34
C ASP A 267 -1.42 20.73 -7.92
N LEU A 268 -0.37 20.08 -7.38
CA LEU A 268 -0.44 19.39 -6.09
C LEU A 268 -0.87 20.29 -4.91
N PRO A 269 -0.42 21.55 -4.77
CA PRO A 269 -0.94 22.44 -3.72
C PRO A 269 -2.45 22.61 -3.76
N ARG A 270 -3.01 22.83 -4.96
CA ARG A 270 -4.46 22.96 -5.16
C ARG A 270 -5.19 21.63 -4.89
N VAL A 271 -4.60 20.52 -5.29
CA VAL A 271 -5.14 19.17 -5.03
C VAL A 271 -5.21 18.91 -3.52
N ARG A 272 -4.13 19.21 -2.78
CA ARG A 272 -4.10 19.07 -1.31
C ARG A 272 -5.18 19.92 -0.65
N GLU A 273 -5.30 21.19 -1.03
CA GLU A 273 -6.30 22.08 -0.45
C GLU A 273 -7.73 21.55 -0.65
N ALA A 274 -8.05 21.07 -1.86
CA ALA A 274 -9.35 20.48 -2.16
C ALA A 274 -9.63 19.23 -1.31
N ILE A 275 -8.65 18.34 -1.16
CA ILE A 275 -8.76 17.13 -0.33
C ILE A 275 -8.94 17.49 1.14
N ILE A 276 -8.19 18.47 1.67
CA ILE A 276 -8.30 18.92 3.06
C ILE A 276 -9.71 19.44 3.32
N ARG A 277 -10.19 20.35 2.46
CA ARG A 277 -11.53 20.93 2.58
C ARG A 277 -12.60 19.86 2.57
N HIS A 278 -12.55 18.97 1.58
CA HIS A 278 -13.51 17.88 1.42
C HIS A 278 -13.45 16.83 2.54
N ALA A 279 -12.28 16.58 3.13
CA ALA A 279 -12.14 15.65 4.25
C ALA A 279 -12.72 16.21 5.57
N ILE A 280 -12.65 17.53 5.75
CA ILE A 280 -13.12 18.25 6.94
C ILE A 280 -14.61 18.57 6.85
N GLU A 281 -15.16 18.77 5.64
CA GLU A 281 -16.59 18.96 5.43
C GLU A 281 -17.39 17.85 6.14
N GLU A 282 -18.23 18.25 7.10
CA GLU A 282 -19.17 17.34 7.74
C GLU A 282 -20.19 16.89 6.70
N GLU A 283 -20.45 15.58 6.63
CA GLU A 283 -21.63 15.09 5.94
C GLU A 283 -22.83 15.69 6.66
N SER A 284 -23.37 16.78 6.13
CA SER A 284 -24.67 17.28 6.52
C SER A 284 -25.62 16.10 6.34
N LYS A 285 -26.06 15.55 7.46
CA LYS A 285 -26.95 14.37 7.53
C LYS A 285 -28.09 14.58 6.56
N VAL A 286 -28.03 13.93 5.40
CA VAL A 286 -29.23 13.71 4.59
C VAL A 286 -30.03 12.72 5.43
N THR A 287 -31.04 13.30 6.08
CA THR A 287 -31.99 12.62 6.97
C THR A 287 -32.96 11.81 6.11
#